data_AF-A0A660RYE7-F1
#
_entry.id   AF-A0A660RYE7-F1
#
_cell.length_a   1.000
_cell.length_b   1.000
_cell.length_c   1.000
_cell.angle_alpha   90.00
_cell.angle_beta   90.00
_cell.angle_gamma   90.00
#
_symmetry.space_group_name_H-M   'P 1'
#
loop_
_entity.id
_entity.type
_entity.pdbx_description
1 polymer ?
#
loop_
_entity_poly.entity_id
_entity_poly.type
_entity_poly.pdbx_seq_one_letter_code
_entity_poly.pdbx_strand_id
1 'polypeptide(L)'
;LWGGKIIRCENKKNFTLLEVIQFPLDFWSRPITDTASEGRFLVKASKFIDCAVYSKDKFITVAGVLKGFKEGKIGEMPYKYPIIKAKGIHLWKEEEIHPPLPLYPCICDYYWYRWYPCYCPGCYPLYYPWCCPCW
;
A
#
# COMPACT_ATOMS: atom_id res chain seq x y z
N LEU A 1 -10.94 0.97 10.91
CA LEU A 1 -9.75 1.65 10.34
C LEU A 1 -10.23 2.53 9.19
N TRP A 2 -9.46 3.54 8.80
CA TRP A 2 -9.75 4.38 7.64
C TRP A 2 -8.53 4.38 6.73
N GLY A 3 -8.71 4.27 5.43
CA GLY A 3 -7.61 4.16 4.49
C GLY A 3 -7.81 5.05 3.29
N GLY A 4 -6.72 5.46 2.67
CA GLY A 4 -6.84 6.26 1.48
C GLY A 4 -5.57 6.91 0.95
N LYS A 5 -5.77 7.77 -0.05
CA LYS A 5 -4.72 8.57 -0.67
C LYS A 5 -4.77 10.01 -0.22
N ILE A 6 -3.63 10.57 0.18
CA ILE A 6 -3.52 11.97 0.60
C ILE A 6 -3.70 12.88 -0.61
N ILE A 7 -4.57 13.88 -0.48
CA ILE A 7 -4.78 14.92 -1.50
C ILE A 7 -4.16 16.24 -1.06
N ARG A 8 -4.18 16.49 0.26
CA ARG A 8 -3.68 17.71 0.86
C ARG A 8 -3.20 17.45 2.28
N CYS A 9 -2.10 18.09 2.64
CA CYS A 9 -1.57 18.12 4.00
C CYS A 9 -1.38 19.59 4.42
N GLU A 10 -1.78 19.92 5.64
CA GLU A 10 -1.64 21.27 6.19
C GLU A 10 -1.23 21.24 7.67
N ASN A 11 -0.10 21.86 8.00
CA ASN A 11 0.33 22.08 9.38
C ASN A 11 -0.41 23.30 9.95
N LYS A 12 -1.22 23.09 10.99
CA LYS A 12 -1.78 24.16 11.82
C LYS A 12 -0.95 24.32 13.09
N LYS A 13 -1.17 25.44 13.79
CA LYS A 13 -0.45 25.81 15.02
C LYS A 13 -0.41 24.68 16.08
N ASN A 14 -1.50 23.90 16.20
CA ASN A 14 -1.67 22.89 17.26
C ASN A 14 -1.91 21.46 16.73
N PHE A 15 -2.00 21.25 15.42
CA PHE A 15 -2.32 19.95 14.83
C PHE A 15 -1.96 19.91 13.35
N THR A 16 -1.73 18.73 12.80
CA THR A 16 -1.65 18.54 11.34
C THR A 16 -2.99 18.02 10.82
N LEU A 17 -3.43 18.56 9.69
CA LEU A 17 -4.67 18.19 9.03
C LEU A 17 -4.37 17.57 7.67
N LEU A 18 -4.84 16.35 7.44
CA LEU A 18 -4.74 15.66 6.16
C LEU A 18 -6.14 15.56 5.54
N GLU A 19 -6.25 15.85 4.26
CA GLU A 19 -7.42 15.52 3.45
C GLU A 19 -7.09 14.27 2.64
N VAL A 20 -7.96 13.26 2.73
CA VAL A 20 -7.71 11.91 2.22
C VAL A 20 -8.92 11.45 1.39
N ILE A 21 -8.67 10.90 0.20
CA ILE A 21 -9.67 10.14 -0.56
C ILE A 21 -9.79 8.77 0.07
N GLN A 22 -10.99 8.41 0.49
CA GLN A 22 -11.25 7.10 1.09
C GLN A 22 -11.22 6.01 0.04
N PHE A 23 -10.47 4.95 0.34
CA PHE A 23 -10.47 3.69 -0.38
C PHE A 23 -10.71 2.55 0.61
N PRO A 24 -11.37 1.47 0.17
CA PRO A 24 -11.47 0.26 0.97
C PRO A 24 -10.07 -0.31 1.25
N LEU A 25 -9.97 -1.06 2.33
CA LEU A 25 -8.72 -1.64 2.81
C LEU A 25 -8.65 -3.14 2.48
N ASP A 26 -7.47 -3.62 2.09
CA ASP A 26 -7.21 -5.04 1.96
C ASP A 26 -7.00 -5.73 3.31
N PHE A 27 -6.69 -7.03 3.29
CA PHE A 27 -6.38 -7.81 4.48
C PHE A 27 -5.18 -7.25 5.28
N TRP A 28 -4.23 -6.61 4.61
CA TRP A 28 -3.07 -5.95 5.22
C TRP A 28 -3.36 -4.50 5.65
N SER A 29 -4.62 -4.08 5.58
CA SER A 29 -5.05 -2.71 5.83
C SER A 29 -4.43 -1.68 4.89
N ARG A 30 -4.01 -2.09 3.67
CA ARG A 30 -3.52 -1.21 2.60
C ARG A 30 -4.70 -0.72 1.75
N PRO A 31 -4.73 0.56 1.35
CA PRO A 31 -5.77 1.08 0.46
C PRO A 31 -5.76 0.40 -0.91
N ILE A 32 -6.93 -0.07 -1.35
CA ILE A 32 -7.18 -0.72 -2.64
C ILE A 32 -7.59 0.34 -3.66
N THR A 33 -6.75 0.60 -4.68
CA THR A 33 -6.89 1.78 -5.56
C THR A 33 -7.61 1.54 -6.88
N ASP A 34 -7.82 0.29 -7.24
CA ASP A 34 -8.59 -0.17 -8.41
C ASP A 34 -10.11 -0.10 -8.19
N THR A 35 -10.54 0.35 -7.02
CA THR A 35 -11.96 0.52 -6.66
C THR A 35 -12.38 2.00 -6.62
N ALA A 36 -13.68 2.24 -6.75
CA ALA A 36 -14.23 3.59 -6.65
C ALA A 36 -14.00 4.17 -5.24
N SER A 37 -13.75 5.49 -5.17
CA SER A 37 -13.58 6.16 -3.88
C SER A 37 -14.88 6.23 -3.09
N GLU A 38 -14.82 5.97 -1.78
CA GLU A 38 -15.98 6.05 -0.87
C GLU A 38 -16.25 7.47 -0.33
N GLY A 39 -15.52 8.47 -0.84
CA GLY A 39 -15.64 9.87 -0.45
C GLY A 39 -14.32 10.49 0.02
N ARG A 40 -14.41 11.57 0.80
CA ARG A 40 -13.25 12.23 1.40
C ARG A 40 -13.44 12.44 2.89
N PHE A 41 -12.37 12.28 3.64
CA PHE A 41 -12.36 12.54 5.08
C PHE A 41 -11.14 13.38 5.48
N LEU A 42 -11.28 14.01 6.65
CA LEU A 42 -10.22 14.79 7.26
C LEU A 42 -9.61 14.02 8.42
N VAL A 43 -8.28 13.95 8.44
CA VAL A 43 -7.53 13.36 9.55
C VAL A 43 -6.93 14.47 10.37
N LYS A 44 -7.29 14.52 11.65
CA LYS A 44 -6.70 15.45 12.62
C LYS A 44 -5.68 14.73 13.48
N ALA A 45 -4.40 14.94 13.18
CA ALA A 45 -3.29 14.45 13.99
C ALA A 45 -2.92 15.46 15.07
N SER A 46 -2.92 15.03 16.34
CA SER A 46 -2.59 15.91 17.47
C SER A 46 -1.08 16.15 17.61
N LYS A 47 -0.25 15.31 16.97
CA LYS A 47 1.20 15.46 16.89
C LYS A 47 1.58 16.13 15.58
N PHE A 48 2.74 16.79 15.57
CA PHE A 48 3.31 17.32 14.34
C PHE A 48 3.64 16.17 13.37
N ILE A 49 3.19 16.33 12.13
CA ILE A 49 3.49 15.45 11.00
C ILE A 49 4.05 16.34 9.89
N ASP A 50 5.17 15.92 9.31
CA ASP A 50 5.79 16.64 8.20
C ASP A 50 5.02 16.41 6.89
N CYS A 51 4.48 17.47 6.32
CA CYS A 51 3.76 17.42 5.03
C CYS A 51 4.67 17.16 3.83
N ALA A 52 6.00 17.35 3.95
CA ALA A 52 6.93 16.91 2.92
C ALA A 52 7.00 15.37 2.86
N VAL A 53 6.88 14.70 4.01
CA VAL A 53 6.85 13.24 4.10
C VAL A 53 5.46 12.71 3.80
N TYR A 54 4.40 13.32 4.34
CA TYR A 54 3.00 12.96 4.12
C TYR A 54 2.40 13.80 2.99
N SER A 55 3.10 13.80 1.87
CA SER A 55 2.76 14.61 0.70
C SER A 55 1.54 14.05 -0.04
N LYS A 56 1.06 14.84 -0.99
CA LYS A 56 0.03 14.43 -1.95
C LYS A 56 0.43 13.12 -2.64
N ASP A 57 -0.59 12.34 -2.98
CA ASP A 57 -0.54 11.06 -3.70
C ASP A 57 0.04 9.87 -2.93
N LYS A 58 0.51 10.06 -1.70
CA LYS A 58 0.90 8.95 -0.82
C LYS A 58 -0.31 8.26 -0.18
N PHE A 59 -0.16 6.96 0.06
CA PHE A 59 -1.18 6.14 0.69
C PHE A 59 -0.97 6.06 2.20
N ILE A 60 -2.07 6.19 2.93
CA ILE A 60 -2.07 6.06 4.38
C ILE A 60 -3.21 5.19 4.89
N THR A 61 -2.95 4.61 6.05
CA THR A 61 -3.97 3.97 6.88
C THR A 61 -3.99 4.65 8.25
N VAL A 62 -5.18 4.98 8.71
CA VAL A 62 -5.42 5.75 9.92
C VAL A 62 -6.22 4.90 10.91
N ALA A 63 -5.62 4.68 12.06
CA ALA A 63 -6.32 4.21 13.25
C ALA A 63 -6.82 5.44 14.01
N GLY A 64 -8.13 5.61 14.12
CA GLY A 64 -8.71 6.80 14.72
C GLY A 64 -10.19 6.64 15.04
N VAL A 65 -10.73 7.68 15.65
CA VAL A 65 -12.15 7.76 16.02
C VAL A 65 -12.83 8.89 15.25
N LEU A 66 -14.05 8.66 14.80
CA LEU A 66 -14.88 9.70 14.21
C LEU A 66 -15.21 10.73 15.29
N LYS A 67 -14.79 11.98 15.09
CA LYS A 67 -15.05 13.09 16.02
C LYS A 67 -16.32 13.86 15.65
N GLY A 68 -16.76 13.77 14.41
CA GLY A 68 -17.90 14.50 13.88
C GLY A 68 -17.68 14.86 12.43
N PHE A 69 -18.34 15.92 11.98
CA PHE A 69 -18.30 16.37 10.59
C PHE A 69 -17.94 17.84 10.49
N LYS A 70 -17.28 18.22 9.39
CA LYS A 70 -16.96 19.61 9.04
C LYS A 70 -17.52 19.93 7.67
N GLU A 71 -18.26 21.02 7.58
CA GLU A 71 -18.68 21.57 6.30
C GLU A 71 -17.49 22.16 5.56
N GLY A 72 -17.45 21.93 4.26
CA GLY A 72 -16.43 22.41 3.35
C GLY A 72 -16.93 22.33 1.92
N LYS A 73 -15.99 22.37 0.98
CA LYS A 73 -16.30 22.25 -0.44
C LYS A 73 -15.29 21.35 -1.13
N ILE A 74 -15.77 20.57 -2.09
CA ILE A 74 -14.92 19.89 -3.06
C ILE A 74 -15.08 20.67 -4.37
N GLY A 75 -14.05 21.43 -4.74
CA GLY A 75 -14.19 22.46 -5.77
C GLY A 75 -15.22 23.49 -5.31
N GLU A 76 -16.31 23.64 -6.06
CA GLU A 76 -17.41 24.55 -5.74
C GLU A 76 -18.57 23.89 -4.99
N MET A 77 -18.63 22.55 -5.00
CA MET A 77 -19.75 21.81 -4.42
C MET A 77 -19.64 21.75 -2.89
N PRO A 78 -20.71 22.07 -2.14
CA PRO A 78 -20.72 21.90 -0.69
C PRO A 78 -20.57 20.42 -0.34
N TYR A 79 -19.72 20.13 0.65
CA TYR A 79 -19.42 18.77 1.08
C TYR A 79 -19.24 18.71 2.60
N LYS A 80 -19.69 17.61 3.20
CA LYS A 80 -19.62 17.38 4.65
C LYS A 80 -18.57 16.31 4.94
N TYR A 81 -17.40 16.77 5.36
CA TYR A 81 -16.26 15.91 5.65
C TYR A 81 -16.39 15.22 7.00
N PRO A 82 -16.29 13.88 7.10
CA PRO A 82 -16.01 13.20 8.35
C PRO A 82 -14.65 13.63 8.90
N ILE A 83 -14.56 13.89 10.21
CA ILE A 83 -13.32 14.23 10.89
C ILE A 83 -12.88 13.06 11.74
N ILE A 84 -11.74 12.47 11.41
CA ILE A 84 -11.12 11.39 12.15
C ILE A 84 -10.03 11.96 13.05
N LYS A 85 -10.16 11.79 14.37
CA LYS A 85 -9.07 12.06 15.31
C LYS A 85 -8.10 10.88 15.26
N ALA A 86 -6.92 11.10 14.71
CA ALA A 86 -5.91 10.06 14.58
C ALA A 86 -5.35 9.64 15.94
N LYS A 87 -5.33 8.34 16.20
CA LYS A 87 -4.55 7.70 17.27
C LYS A 87 -3.22 7.18 16.73
N GLY A 88 -3.21 6.69 15.49
CA GLY A 88 -2.02 6.27 14.76
C GLY A 88 -2.22 6.42 13.26
N ILE A 89 -1.14 6.68 12.53
CA ILE A 89 -1.13 6.81 11.08
C ILE A 89 0.03 5.97 10.55
N HIS A 90 -0.25 5.14 9.56
CA HIS A 90 0.73 4.36 8.82
C HIS A 90 0.86 4.96 7.42
N LEU A 91 2.08 5.26 7.02
CA LEU A 91 2.43 5.73 5.67
C LEU A 91 3.00 4.56 4.87
N TRP A 92 2.32 4.20 3.78
CA TRP A 92 2.80 3.16 2.89
C TRP A 92 3.91 3.71 2.02
N LYS A 93 4.99 2.93 1.88
CA LYS A 93 6.02 3.20 0.87
C LYS A 93 5.44 2.90 -0.50
N GLU A 94 5.86 3.65 -1.51
CA GLU A 94 5.66 3.22 -2.89
C GLU A 94 6.41 1.89 -3.07
N GLU A 95 5.76 0.92 -3.69
CA GLU A 95 6.45 -0.30 -4.08
C GLU A 95 7.52 0.09 -5.07
N GLU A 96 8.78 -0.17 -4.70
CA GLU A 96 9.82 -0.27 -5.70
C GLU A 96 9.36 -1.37 -6.66
N ILE A 97 9.10 -0.99 -7.91
CA ILE A 97 8.87 -1.96 -8.97
C ILE A 97 10.19 -2.72 -9.06
N HIS A 98 10.30 -3.82 -8.33
CA HIS A 98 11.40 -4.74 -8.52
C HIS A 98 11.18 -5.31 -9.92
N PRO A 99 12.11 -5.07 -10.87
CA PRO A 99 12.04 -5.76 -12.13
C PRO A 99 11.95 -7.26 -11.80
N PRO A 100 11.10 -8.02 -12.52
CA PRO A 100 11.04 -9.46 -12.28
C PRO A 100 12.46 -9.98 -12.29
N LEU A 101 12.82 -10.71 -11.21
CA LEU A 101 14.13 -11.36 -11.14
C LEU A 101 14.32 -12.10 -12.47
N PRO A 102 15.49 -11.99 -13.11
CA PRO A 102 15.71 -12.67 -14.37
C PRO A 102 15.36 -14.14 -14.17
N LEU A 103 14.41 -14.63 -14.97
CA LEU A 103 14.10 -16.05 -15.07
C LEU A 103 15.43 -16.74 -15.37
N TYR A 104 16.03 -17.37 -14.37
CA TYR A 104 17.19 -18.22 -14.59
C TYR A 104 16.70 -19.35 -15.50
N PRO A 105 17.18 -19.44 -16.75
CA PRO A 105 16.82 -20.55 -17.60
C PRO A 105 17.30 -21.81 -16.88
N CYS A 106 16.40 -22.76 -16.64
CA CYS A 106 16.81 -24.11 -16.28
C CYS A 106 17.56 -24.67 -17.50
N ILE A 107 18.89 -24.60 -17.47
CA ILE A 107 19.74 -25.21 -18.48
C ILE A 107 19.74 -26.71 -18.20
N CYS A 108 18.74 -27.42 -18.72
CA CYS A 108 18.81 -28.86 -18.89
C CYS A 108 19.56 -29.14 -20.19
N ASP A 109 20.89 -29.11 -20.12
CA ASP A 109 21.73 -29.47 -21.25
C ASP A 109 21.50 -30.95 -21.59
N TYR A 110 20.82 -31.18 -22.73
CA TYR A 110 20.41 -32.49 -23.23
C TYR A 110 21.61 -33.42 -23.55
N TYR A 111 22.84 -32.92 -23.47
CA TYR A 111 24.04 -33.65 -23.86
C TYR A 111 24.83 -34.30 -22.70
N TRP A 112 24.41 -34.17 -21.44
CA TRP A 112 25.19 -34.70 -20.30
C TRP A 112 24.49 -35.79 -19.50
N TYR A 113 23.94 -36.78 -20.19
CA TYR A 113 23.61 -38.07 -19.59
C TYR A 113 24.90 -38.80 -19.19
N ARG A 114 25.41 -38.55 -17.98
CA ARG A 114 26.03 -39.66 -17.24
C ARG A 114 26.15 -39.49 -15.73
N TRP A 115 26.45 -38.33 -15.13
CA TRP A 115 26.92 -38.33 -13.72
C TRP A 115 26.72 -37.07 -12.86
N TYR A 116 25.90 -36.08 -13.22
CA TYR A 116 25.68 -34.91 -12.33
C TYR A 116 24.20 -34.66 -12.02
N PRO A 117 23.82 -34.52 -10.73
CA PRO A 117 22.48 -34.10 -10.33
C PRO A 117 22.19 -32.70 -10.87
N CYS A 118 21.02 -32.53 -11.50
CA CYS A 118 20.52 -31.23 -11.95
C CYS A 118 20.47 -30.27 -10.76
N TYR A 119 21.34 -29.25 -10.75
CA TYR A 119 21.37 -28.27 -9.67
C TYR A 119 20.45 -27.10 -10.04
N CYS A 120 19.18 -27.20 -9.64
CA CYS A 120 18.25 -26.07 -9.67
C CYS A 120 18.40 -25.28 -8.36
N PRO A 121 18.92 -24.03 -8.37
CA PRO A 121 18.91 -23.19 -7.17
C PRO A 121 17.45 -22.83 -6.84
N GLY A 122 16.84 -23.58 -5.91
CA GLY A 122 15.44 -23.40 -5.52
C GLY A 122 14.66 -24.71 -5.35
N CYS A 123 15.16 -25.82 -5.87
CA CYS A 123 14.61 -27.14 -5.60
C CYS A 123 15.30 -27.72 -4.37
N TYR A 124 14.69 -27.53 -3.20
CA TYR A 124 15.01 -28.34 -2.02
C TYR A 124 14.86 -29.84 -2.38
N PRO A 125 15.74 -30.72 -1.89
CA PRO A 125 15.80 -32.11 -2.33
C PRO A 125 14.62 -32.89 -1.74
N LEU A 126 13.44 -32.73 -2.35
CA LEU A 126 12.35 -33.66 -2.14
C LEU A 126 12.54 -34.80 -3.13
N TYR A 127 12.71 -35.98 -2.55
CA TYR A 127 12.90 -37.29 -3.16
C TYR A 127 11.67 -37.70 -3.99
N TYR A 128 11.37 -36.97 -5.07
CA TYR A 128 10.30 -37.31 -6.00
C TYR A 128 10.80 -37.09 -7.44
N PRO A 129 11.10 -38.16 -8.19
CA PRO A 129 11.64 -38.13 -9.56
C PRO A 129 10.74 -37.45 -10.61
N TRP A 130 9.60 -36.89 -10.23
CA TRP A 130 8.53 -36.46 -11.12
C TRP A 130 8.23 -34.94 -11.03
N CYS A 131 8.97 -34.19 -10.22
CA CYS A 131 8.72 -32.76 -9.99
C CYS A 131 9.31 -31.81 -11.04
N CYS A 132 9.31 -32.20 -12.32
CA CYS A 132 9.57 -31.27 -13.42
C CYS A 132 8.47 -31.35 -14.48
N PRO A 133 7.29 -30.75 -14.28
CA PRO A 133 6.49 -30.31 -15.41
C PRO A 133 7.11 -29.00 -15.91
N CYS A 134 8.02 -29.10 -16.87
CA CYS A 134 8.38 -27.98 -17.72
C CYS A 134 7.20 -27.80 -18.68
N TRP A 135 6.33 -26.83 -18.41
CA TRP A 135 5.33 -26.32 -19.36
C TRP A 135 5.72 -24.88 -19.70
#